data_AF-A0A4Q3YR42-F1
#
_entry.id   AF-A0A4Q3YR42-F1
#
_cell.length_a   1.000
_cell.length_b   1.000
_cell.length_c   1.000
_cell.angle_alpha   90.00
_cell.angle_beta   90.00
_cell.angle_gamma   90.00
#
_symmetry.space_group_name_H-M   'P 1'
#
loop_
_entity.id
_entity.type
_entity.pdbx_description
1 polymer ?
#
loop_
_entity_poly.entity_id
_entity_poly.type
_entity_poly.pdbx_seq_one_letter_code
_entity_poly.pdbx_strand_id
1 'polypeptide(L)'
;WIPAEPVKAGDAREFHYRLVWGDLLPQADSPLAYVAETRAGQGGISGVANATSLRKFVVDFKGGQLETMESDAPLEVKAEASAGRITSTTLSKVAANDVWRLVLDVETDGQALIELKASVSANGTPITETWLYQWRGTAA
;
A
#
# COMPACT_ATOMS: atom_id res chain seq x y z
N TRP A 1 -6.99 16.83 9.58
CA TRP A 1 -7.98 16.58 10.64
C TRP A 1 -9.12 17.57 10.49
N ILE A 2 -10.36 17.09 10.37
CA ILE A 2 -11.57 17.92 10.37
C ILE A 2 -12.50 17.31 11.43
N PRO A 3 -12.86 18.03 12.51
CA PRO A 3 -13.79 17.51 13.52
C PRO A 3 -15.13 17.12 12.88
N ALA A 4 -15.74 16.04 13.38
CA ALA A 4 -17.05 15.59 12.89
C ALA A 4 -18.17 16.62 13.20
N GLU A 5 -18.04 17.35 14.30
CA GLU A 5 -18.98 18.40 14.67
C GLU A 5 -18.58 19.74 14.01
N PRO A 6 -19.50 20.39 13.27
CA PRO A 6 -19.26 21.72 12.74
C PRO A 6 -19.06 22.75 13.87
N VAL A 7 -18.11 23.66 13.67
CA VAL A 7 -17.89 24.78 14.59
C VAL A 7 -19.01 25.81 14.40
N LYS A 8 -19.68 26.21 15.48
CA LYS A 8 -20.75 27.22 15.47
C LYS A 8 -20.22 28.58 15.93
N ALA A 9 -20.94 29.63 15.55
CA ALA A 9 -20.62 30.98 16.02
C ALA A 9 -20.71 31.04 17.56
N GLY A 10 -19.65 31.53 18.21
CA GLY A 10 -19.53 31.60 19.67
C GLY A 10 -18.84 30.40 20.33
N ASP A 11 -18.53 29.34 19.59
CA ASP A 11 -17.77 28.21 20.13
C ASP A 11 -16.30 28.59 20.37
N ALA A 12 -15.76 28.14 21.50
CA ALA A 12 -14.32 28.10 21.76
C ALA A 12 -13.82 26.65 21.69
N ARG A 13 -12.67 26.44 21.05
CA ARG A 13 -11.96 25.14 20.96
C ARG A 13 -10.46 25.39 21.08
N GLU A 14 -9.78 24.50 21.79
CA GLU A 14 -8.33 24.52 21.94
C GLU A 14 -7.71 23.32 21.21
N PHE A 15 -6.66 23.56 20.44
CA PHE A 15 -5.88 22.53 19.76
C PHE A 15 -4.41 22.72 20.11
N HIS A 16 -3.80 21.69 20.68
CA HIS A 16 -2.37 21.66 20.96
C HIS A 16 -1.76 20.46 20.24
N TYR A 17 -0.81 20.73 19.36
CA TYR A 17 -0.11 19.71 18.60
C TYR A 17 1.35 20.11 18.39
N ARG A 18 2.20 19.12 18.13
CA ARG A 18 3.60 19.31 17.74
C ARG A 18 3.73 18.99 16.26
N LEU A 19 4.32 19.91 15.50
CA LEU A 19 4.75 19.63 14.13
C LEU A 19 6.24 19.31 14.14
N VAL A 20 6.61 18.21 13.50
CA VAL A 20 8.00 17.82 13.25
C VAL A 20 8.23 17.96 11.75
N TRP A 21 9.35 18.58 11.36
CA TRP A 21 9.68 18.88 9.96
C TRP A 21 11.04 18.27 9.61
N GLY A 22 11.21 17.81 8.38
CA GLY A 22 12.45 17.21 7.89
C GLY A 22 12.17 15.99 7.01
N ASP A 23 13.15 15.09 6.92
CA ASP A 23 13.07 13.85 6.13
C ASP A 23 12.11 12.80 6.74
N LEU A 24 11.66 13.01 7.99
CA LEU A 24 10.67 12.20 8.71
C LEU A 24 10.89 10.69 8.51
N LEU A 25 12.14 10.25 8.67
CA LEU A 25 12.51 8.87 8.45
C LEU A 25 11.65 7.92 9.31
N PRO A 26 11.31 6.74 8.78
CA PRO A 26 10.60 5.72 9.55
C PRO A 26 11.32 5.44 10.87
N GLN A 27 10.56 5.29 11.95
CA GLN A 27 11.11 4.96 13.26
C GLN A 27 11.75 3.56 13.21
N ALA A 28 13.02 3.48 13.58
CA ALA A 28 13.79 2.23 13.55
C ALA A 28 13.21 1.15 14.48
N ASP A 29 12.50 1.55 15.54
CA ASP A 29 11.84 0.68 16.51
C ASP A 29 10.34 0.48 16.23
N SER A 30 9.84 0.92 15.05
CA SER A 30 8.46 0.65 14.65
C SER A 30 8.20 -0.85 14.58
N PRO A 31 7.14 -1.37 15.23
CA PRO A 31 6.79 -2.79 15.15
C PRO A 31 6.26 -3.19 13.77
N LEU A 32 5.78 -2.23 12.99
CA LEU A 32 5.26 -2.43 11.64
C LEU A 32 6.32 -2.06 10.60
N ALA A 33 6.43 -2.89 9.57
CA ALA A 33 7.14 -2.53 8.35
C ALA A 33 6.39 -1.41 7.61
N TYR A 34 7.14 -0.48 7.04
CA TYR A 34 6.61 0.63 6.24
C TYR A 34 6.77 0.35 4.74
N VAL A 35 6.00 1.07 3.92
CA VAL A 35 6.15 1.09 2.46
C VAL A 35 7.36 1.94 2.12
N ALA A 36 8.45 1.28 1.72
CA ALA A 36 9.66 1.96 1.28
C ALA A 36 9.50 2.57 -0.11
N GLU A 37 8.73 1.92 -0.99
CA GLU A 37 8.52 2.40 -2.35
C GLU A 37 7.24 1.84 -2.96
N THR A 38 6.62 2.63 -3.83
CA THR A 38 5.52 2.20 -4.69
C THR A 38 5.84 2.53 -6.13
N ARG A 39 5.70 1.55 -7.01
CA ARG A 39 5.78 1.71 -8.47
C ARG A 39 4.47 1.26 -9.10
N ALA A 40 4.00 1.97 -10.10
CA ALA A 40 2.79 1.62 -10.84
C ALA A 40 3.03 1.72 -12.35
N GLY A 41 2.45 0.79 -13.10
CA GLY A 41 2.72 0.67 -14.54
C GLY A 41 1.67 -0.14 -15.30
N GLN A 42 1.89 -0.31 -16.60
CA GLN A 42 1.10 -1.23 -17.41
C GLN A 42 1.24 -2.64 -16.84
N GLY A 43 0.11 -3.33 -16.69
CA GLY A 43 0.07 -4.66 -16.13
C GLY A 43 0.36 -5.77 -17.13
N GLY A 44 0.50 -6.97 -16.59
CA GLY A 44 0.76 -8.19 -17.35
C GLY A 44 2.23 -8.58 -17.46
N ILE A 45 2.53 -9.47 -18.42
CA ILE A 45 3.82 -10.15 -18.55
C ILE A 45 4.65 -9.47 -19.64
N SER A 46 5.94 -9.27 -19.38
CA SER A 46 6.87 -8.70 -20.35
C SER A 46 7.00 -9.58 -21.59
N GLY A 47 7.05 -8.96 -22.77
CA GLY A 47 7.20 -9.65 -24.05
C GLY A 47 5.90 -10.20 -24.64
N VAL A 48 4.75 -9.94 -24.02
CA VAL A 48 3.42 -10.32 -24.52
C VAL A 48 2.53 -9.08 -24.63
N ALA A 49 1.62 -9.06 -25.60
CA ALA A 49 0.58 -8.03 -25.67
C ALA A 49 -0.36 -8.19 -24.47
N ASN A 50 -0.45 -7.16 -23.63
CA ASN A 50 -1.31 -7.14 -22.46
C ASN A 50 -2.53 -6.25 -22.71
N ALA A 51 -3.63 -6.54 -22.02
CA ALA A 51 -4.80 -5.65 -22.03
C ALA A 51 -4.41 -4.26 -21.51
N THR A 52 -4.86 -3.21 -22.20
CA THR A 52 -4.58 -1.82 -21.82
C THR A 52 -5.15 -1.45 -20.46
N SER A 53 -6.24 -2.11 -20.07
CA SER A 53 -6.93 -1.97 -18.79
C SER A 53 -6.27 -2.72 -17.64
N LEU A 54 -5.24 -3.55 -17.90
CA LEU A 54 -4.49 -4.21 -16.84
C LEU A 54 -3.43 -3.28 -16.27
N ARG A 55 -3.41 -3.09 -14.95
CA ARG A 55 -2.46 -2.24 -14.22
C ARG A 55 -1.66 -3.06 -13.23
N LYS A 56 -0.36 -2.78 -13.12
CA LYS A 56 0.52 -3.39 -12.12
C LYS A 56 0.93 -2.39 -11.07
N PHE A 57 0.95 -2.84 -9.82
CA PHE A 57 1.47 -2.13 -8.67
C PHE A 57 2.54 -2.98 -8.00
N VAL A 58 3.69 -2.39 -7.71
CA VAL A 58 4.80 -3.01 -7.01
C VAL A 58 5.05 -2.20 -5.75
N VAL A 59 4.88 -2.83 -4.59
CA VAL A 59 4.97 -2.20 -3.27
C VAL A 59 6.07 -2.91 -2.50
N ASP A 60 7.13 -2.17 -2.17
CA ASP A 60 8.26 -2.69 -1.40
C ASP A 60 8.10 -2.30 0.07
N PHE A 61 8.09 -3.29 0.96
CA PHE A 61 8.03 -3.11 2.42
C PHE A 61 9.41 -3.30 3.05
N LYS A 62 9.72 -2.49 4.07
CA LYS A 62 10.94 -2.55 4.90
C LYS A 62 10.64 -2.29 6.37
N GLY A 63 11.54 -2.71 7.28
CA GLY A 63 11.38 -2.46 8.71
C GLY A 63 10.50 -3.48 9.42
N GLY A 64 10.32 -3.24 10.72
CA GLY A 64 9.50 -4.09 11.60
C GLY A 64 9.96 -5.54 11.59
N GLN A 65 9.01 -6.46 11.77
CA GLN A 65 9.31 -7.89 11.85
C GLN A 65 9.79 -8.49 10.52
N LEU A 66 9.55 -7.83 9.38
CA LEU A 66 9.86 -8.37 8.06
C LEU A 66 11.37 -8.46 7.77
N GLU A 67 12.19 -7.63 8.40
CA GLU A 67 13.65 -7.60 8.17
C GLU A 67 14.31 -8.95 8.51
N THR A 68 13.88 -9.57 9.60
CA THR A 68 14.47 -10.82 10.10
C THR A 68 13.77 -12.07 9.58
N MET A 69 12.74 -11.94 8.76
CA MET A 69 11.99 -13.08 8.23
C MET A 69 12.68 -13.69 7.01
N GLU A 70 12.72 -15.01 6.98
CA GLU A 70 13.21 -15.78 5.83
C GLU A 70 12.19 -15.80 4.69
N SER A 71 12.66 -16.07 3.47
CA SER A 71 11.83 -16.00 2.26
C SER A 71 10.65 -16.98 2.23
N ASP A 72 10.69 -18.04 3.05
CA ASP A 72 9.65 -19.06 3.21
C ASP A 72 8.73 -18.81 4.42
N ALA A 73 8.87 -17.66 5.09
CA ALA A 73 8.00 -17.29 6.19
C ALA A 73 6.51 -17.33 5.78
N PRO A 74 5.62 -17.90 6.62
CA PRO A 74 4.20 -18.02 6.30
C PRO A 74 3.49 -16.67 6.43
N LEU A 75 3.56 -15.88 5.36
CA LEU A 75 2.98 -14.54 5.27
C LEU A 75 1.69 -14.54 4.45
N GLU A 76 0.73 -13.75 4.92
CA GLU A 76 -0.58 -13.58 4.29
C GLU A 76 -0.72 -12.16 3.75
N VAL A 77 -1.10 -12.03 2.47
CA VAL A 77 -1.45 -10.73 1.90
C VAL A 77 -2.96 -10.51 2.03
N LYS A 78 -3.36 -9.41 2.65
CA LYS A 78 -4.74 -8.91 2.62
C LYS A 78 -4.77 -7.73 1.65
N ALA A 79 -5.31 -7.94 0.45
CA ALA A 79 -5.42 -6.92 -0.59
C ALA A 79 -6.87 -6.80 -1.08
N GLU A 80 -7.32 -5.56 -1.26
CA GLU A 80 -8.68 -5.20 -1.63
C GLU A 80 -8.66 -4.10 -2.69
N ALA A 81 -9.66 -4.11 -3.58
CA ALA A 81 -9.92 -3.07 -4.55
C ALA A 81 -11.40 -2.65 -4.45
N SER A 82 -11.67 -1.34 -4.42
CA SER A 82 -13.05 -0.83 -4.33
C SER A 82 -13.86 -1.00 -5.62
N ALA A 83 -13.17 -1.11 -6.76
CA ALA A 83 -13.73 -1.38 -8.07
C ALA A 83 -12.70 -2.09 -8.96
N GLY A 84 -13.13 -2.61 -10.12
CA GLY A 84 -12.30 -3.51 -10.92
C GLY A 84 -12.00 -4.81 -10.18
N ARG A 85 -10.89 -5.47 -10.52
CA ARG A 85 -10.55 -6.78 -9.93
C ARG A 85 -9.04 -7.01 -9.84
N ILE A 86 -8.58 -7.41 -8.65
CA ILE A 86 -7.22 -7.93 -8.47
C ILE A 86 -7.16 -9.31 -9.15
N THR A 87 -6.32 -9.43 -10.17
CA THR A 87 -6.15 -10.66 -10.97
C THR A 87 -4.99 -11.51 -10.50
N SER A 88 -3.98 -10.89 -9.87
CA SER A 88 -2.81 -11.56 -9.33
C SER A 88 -2.28 -10.83 -8.11
N THR A 89 -1.83 -11.60 -7.13
CA THR A 89 -1.18 -11.14 -5.91
C THR A 89 0.05 -12.01 -5.68
N THR A 90 1.22 -11.40 -5.55
CA THR A 90 2.47 -12.14 -5.27
C THR A 90 3.29 -11.37 -4.26
N LEU A 91 3.69 -12.04 -3.17
CA LEU A 91 4.61 -11.50 -2.18
C LEU A 91 5.90 -12.31 -2.22
N SER A 92 7.04 -11.64 -2.25
CA SER A 92 8.35 -12.32 -2.27
C SER A 92 9.43 -11.46 -1.62
N LYS A 93 10.39 -12.09 -0.95
CA LYS A 93 11.59 -11.42 -0.46
C LYS A 93 12.56 -11.19 -1.62
N VAL A 94 13.07 -9.97 -1.77
CA VAL A 94 14.06 -9.58 -2.77
C VAL A 94 15.38 -9.34 -2.05
N ALA A 95 16.28 -10.33 -2.12
CA ALA A 95 17.55 -10.31 -1.38
C ALA A 95 18.50 -9.17 -1.79
N ALA A 96 18.43 -8.71 -3.05
CA ALA A 96 19.36 -7.70 -3.59
C ALA A 96 19.29 -6.34 -2.88
N ASN A 97 18.14 -5.99 -2.31
CA ASN A 97 17.89 -4.70 -1.63
C ASN A 97 17.15 -4.86 -0.29
N ASP A 98 17.06 -6.10 0.20
CA ASP A 98 16.42 -6.53 1.44
C ASP A 98 15.02 -5.91 1.63
N VAL A 99 14.13 -6.21 0.69
CA VAL A 99 12.72 -5.82 0.76
C VAL A 99 11.80 -7.03 0.66
N TRP A 100 10.61 -6.89 1.21
CA TRP A 100 9.48 -7.72 0.84
C TRP A 100 8.65 -7.00 -0.22
N ARG A 101 8.60 -7.58 -1.42
CA ARG A 101 7.93 -7.01 -2.56
C ARG A 101 6.57 -7.66 -2.76
N LEU A 102 5.52 -6.86 -2.64
CA LEU A 102 4.18 -7.18 -3.09
C LEU A 102 4.00 -6.70 -4.52
N VAL A 103 3.52 -7.59 -5.39
CA VAL A 103 3.09 -7.28 -6.75
C VAL A 103 1.60 -7.58 -6.86
N LEU A 104 0.85 -6.58 -7.32
CA LEU A 104 -0.57 -6.71 -7.66
C LEU A 104 -0.75 -6.44 -9.16
N ASP A 105 -1.48 -7.31 -9.84
CA ASP A 105 -2.11 -6.97 -11.12
C ASP A 105 -3.60 -6.72 -10.89
N VAL A 106 -4.09 -5.62 -11.44
CA VAL A 106 -5.46 -5.13 -11.28
C VAL A 106 -6.04 -4.87 -12.65
N GLU A 107 -7.08 -5.62 -13.00
CA GLU A 107 -7.91 -5.32 -14.16
C GLU A 107 -8.85 -4.17 -13.79
N THR A 108 -8.83 -3.09 -14.56
CA THR A 108 -9.57 -1.88 -14.21
C THR A 108 -11.04 -1.96 -14.59
N ASP A 109 -11.44 -2.87 -15.49
CA ASP A 109 -12.84 -3.02 -15.95
C ASP A 109 -13.48 -1.67 -16.35
N GLY A 110 -12.72 -0.84 -17.05
CA GLY A 110 -13.13 0.50 -17.50
C GLY A 110 -13.34 1.56 -16.40
N GLN A 111 -13.06 1.24 -15.13
CA GLN A 111 -13.23 2.17 -14.02
C GLN A 111 -12.19 3.30 -14.08
N ALA A 112 -12.61 4.54 -13.88
CA ALA A 112 -11.71 5.70 -13.84
C ALA A 112 -11.11 5.94 -12.45
N LEU A 113 -11.71 5.36 -11.41
CA LEU A 113 -11.28 5.52 -10.03
C LEU A 113 -11.32 4.16 -9.33
N ILE A 114 -10.18 3.73 -8.80
CA ILE A 114 -10.06 2.52 -8.01
C ILE A 114 -9.26 2.85 -6.74
N GLU A 115 -9.82 2.54 -5.58
CA GLU A 115 -9.11 2.59 -4.31
C GLU A 115 -8.57 1.20 -4.01
N LEU A 116 -7.28 1.12 -3.74
CA LEU A 116 -6.55 -0.09 -3.45
C LEU A 116 -6.06 -0.03 -2.01
N LYS A 117 -6.17 -1.17 -1.34
CA LYS A 117 -5.67 -1.38 0.02
C LYS A 117 -4.87 -2.67 0.05
N ALA A 118 -3.70 -2.66 0.67
CA ALA A 118 -2.94 -3.87 0.92
C ALA A 118 -2.19 -3.84 2.24
N SER A 119 -2.05 -4.99 2.89
CA SER A 119 -1.19 -5.19 4.07
C SER A 119 -0.69 -6.63 4.11
N VAL A 120 0.44 -6.86 4.77
CA VAL A 120 0.95 -8.21 5.04
C VAL A 120 0.73 -8.55 6.51
N SER A 121 0.25 -9.75 6.76
CA SER A 121 0.02 -10.32 8.08
C SER A 121 0.87 -11.58 8.29
N ALA A 122 1.25 -11.84 9.53
CA ALA A 122 1.77 -13.14 9.97
C ALA A 122 0.81 -13.71 11.03
N ASN A 123 0.37 -14.95 10.85
CA ASN A 123 -0.58 -15.61 11.77
C ASN A 123 -1.82 -14.75 12.07
N GLY A 124 -2.42 -14.16 11.02
CA GLY A 124 -3.57 -13.28 11.13
C GLY A 124 -3.31 -11.86 11.65
N THR A 125 -2.11 -11.57 12.19
CA THR A 125 -1.73 -10.26 12.75
C THR A 125 -1.03 -9.39 11.70
N PRO A 126 -1.49 -8.15 11.41
CA PRO A 126 -0.78 -7.24 10.52
C PRO A 126 0.62 -6.91 11.03
N ILE A 127 1.62 -7.04 10.17
CA ILE A 127 3.03 -6.73 10.47
C ILE A 127 3.59 -5.61 9.57
N THR A 128 2.76 -5.05 8.71
CA THR A 128 3.05 -3.87 7.89
C THR A 128 2.05 -2.78 8.20
N GLU A 129 2.39 -1.55 7.87
CA GLU A 129 1.35 -0.55 7.64
C GLU A 129 0.41 -0.98 6.51
N THR A 130 -0.74 -0.33 6.44
CA THR A 130 -1.66 -0.53 5.32
C THR A 130 -1.28 0.41 4.18
N TRP A 131 -0.82 -0.15 3.06
CA TRP A 131 -0.68 0.59 1.82
C TRP A 131 -2.06 0.97 1.30
N LEU A 132 -2.34 2.27 1.21
CA LEU A 132 -3.54 2.84 0.61
C LEU A 132 -3.13 3.59 -0.65
N TYR A 133 -3.77 3.26 -1.77
CA TYR A 133 -3.46 3.87 -3.04
C TYR A 133 -4.72 4.16 -3.84
N GLN A 134 -4.80 5.37 -4.37
CA GLN A 134 -5.91 5.77 -5.24
C GLN A 134 -5.41 5.82 -6.68
N TRP A 135 -5.78 4.82 -7.48
CA TRP A 135 -5.52 4.85 -8.91
C TRP A 135 -6.60 5.66 -9.62
N ARG A 136 -6.15 6.63 -10.42
CA ARG A 136 -7.01 7.47 -11.27
C ARG A 136 -6.63 7.20 -12.72
N GLY A 137 -7.51 6.52 -13.43
CA GLY A 137 -7.43 6.35 -14.88
C GLY A 137 -8.12 7.49 -15.61
N THR A 138 -7.95 7.52 -16.92
CA THR A 138 -8.83 8.30 -17.80
C THR A 138 -10.10 7.49 -17.99
N ALA A 139 -11.28 8.10 -17.81
CA ALA A 139 -12.53 7.45 -18.19
C ALA A 139 -12.50 7.14 -19.70
N ALA A 140 -12.96 5.95 -20.07
CA ALA A 140 -13.15 5.56 -21.47
C ALA A 140 -14.33 6.29 -22.11
#